data_AF-A0A178DSJ3-F1
#
_entry.id   AF-A0A178DSJ3-F1
#
_cell.length_a   1.000
_cell.length_b   1.000
_cell.length_c   1.000
_cell.angle_alpha   90.00
_cell.angle_beta   90.00
_cell.angle_gamma   90.00
#
_symmetry.space_group_name_H-M   'P 1'
#
loop_
_entity.id
_entity.type
_entity.pdbx_description
1 polymer ?
#
loop_
_entity_poly.entity_id
_entity_poly.type
_entity_poly.pdbx_seq_one_letter_code
_entity_poly.pdbx_strand_id
1 'polypeptide(L)'
;MTTSHPHPVSPFLELGKRINPLKLELEAIDRNTAKWNWDESALEKVEELRKIARENTNLIRGDLDKLLNWPDERSSDPELFYGGKHDTFIRDKTWFADMGFARHETMYTFTDTWDCAPVHATFLVPNNIQAGKKVPIVWFFHGGGLCTGANDHIPWYSQSTLEFAKEHQAVIIAPDYPLGPEANYRDILRAIKDFLRWYKEDGYFKADKGDQEKHWKSWLLKRINIAGVELDTESVYLEGESAGGTVAVTALWANADKKTGTHLPIKAALLRYPMIAHYKRDFPLNNAPLPYMGKEFTRAQVEEQAQAIWDEVQKLDHALRMPMRTKGYAPQYMSGAFLLSTTKLWQELFQRTHQVDFLNANAQVGPTVNEDLYDGLERAEYLSGHVNHDLLPPIVMYHGYDDANCPIADTEKFKSLLVKNYPSRYVDGDTVVLHTVTHSKSVLHGFDYDLEREREPFLKEAYGRIQHFWIDNASSDRKKKLLW
;
A
#
# COMPACT_ATOMS: atom_id res chain seq x y z
N MET A 1 -44.03 16.33 40.08
CA MET A 1 -42.72 15.66 39.91
C MET A 1 -42.66 15.15 38.49
N THR A 2 -42.07 15.94 37.59
CA THR A 2 -41.80 15.53 36.21
C THR A 2 -40.61 14.58 36.22
N THR A 3 -40.86 13.30 36.00
CA THR A 3 -39.82 12.30 35.78
C THR A 3 -39.07 12.66 34.50
N SER A 4 -37.89 13.26 34.62
CA SER A 4 -36.96 13.41 33.50
C SER A 4 -36.50 12.01 33.11
N HIS A 5 -37.02 11.48 32.01
CA HIS A 5 -36.40 10.33 31.39
C HIS A 5 -34.97 10.72 30.98
N PRO A 6 -33.94 9.96 31.40
CA PRO A 6 -32.59 10.25 30.95
C PRO A 6 -32.55 10.14 29.43
N HIS A 7 -32.03 11.17 28.76
CA HIS A 7 -31.78 11.12 27.32
C HIS A 7 -30.94 9.88 27.01
N PRO A 8 -31.27 9.11 25.95
CA PRO A 8 -30.45 7.96 25.58
C PRO A 8 -29.01 8.43 25.34
N VAL A 9 -28.08 7.84 26.09
CA VAL A 9 -26.66 8.13 25.95
C VAL A 9 -26.24 7.73 24.54
N SER A 10 -25.53 8.62 23.84
CA SER A 10 -25.04 8.34 22.48
C SER A 10 -24.26 7.01 22.46
N PRO A 11 -24.54 6.09 21.52
CA PRO A 11 -23.81 4.82 21.41
C PRO A 11 -22.29 4.99 21.36
N PHE A 12 -21.79 6.07 20.75
CA PHE A 12 -20.35 6.40 20.72
C PHE A 12 -19.78 6.77 22.09
N LEU A 13 -20.60 7.37 22.97
CA LEU A 13 -20.20 7.71 24.33
C LEU A 13 -20.09 6.45 25.21
N GLU A 14 -21.03 5.52 25.11
CA GLU A 14 -20.91 4.21 25.78
C GLU A 14 -19.71 3.41 25.28
N LEU A 15 -19.48 3.41 23.96
CA LEU A 15 -18.31 2.78 23.37
C LEU A 15 -17.00 3.41 23.89
N GLY A 16 -16.99 4.73 24.07
CA GLY A 16 -15.84 5.46 24.61
C GLY A 16 -15.46 5.08 26.03
N LYS A 17 -16.43 4.70 26.88
CA LYS A 17 -16.11 4.22 28.24
C LYS A 17 -15.33 2.92 28.23
N ARG A 18 -15.49 2.08 27.20
CA ARG A 18 -14.73 0.82 27.01
C ARG A 18 -13.38 1.07 26.34
N ILE A 19 -13.34 1.92 25.31
CA ILE A 19 -12.14 2.17 24.50
C ILE A 19 -11.11 3.05 25.23
N ASN A 20 -11.55 4.17 25.81
CA ASN A 20 -10.63 5.22 26.26
C ASN A 20 -9.63 4.74 27.34
N PRO A 21 -10.01 3.94 28.35
CA PRO A 21 -9.05 3.44 29.33
C PRO A 21 -7.96 2.57 28.70
N LEU A 22 -8.34 1.64 27.82
CA LEU A 22 -7.40 0.77 27.09
C LEU A 22 -6.42 1.58 26.25
N LYS A 23 -6.94 2.58 25.53
CA LYS A 23 -6.13 3.46 24.69
C LYS A 23 -5.12 4.27 25.49
N LEU A 24 -5.53 4.84 26.62
CA LEU A 24 -4.64 5.62 27.50
C LEU A 24 -3.46 4.77 28.00
N GLU A 25 -3.70 3.50 28.32
CA GLU A 25 -2.63 2.59 28.72
C GLU A 25 -1.66 2.27 27.57
N LEU A 26 -2.17 2.07 26.35
CA LEU A 26 -1.32 1.87 25.16
C LEU A 26 -0.54 3.13 24.78
N GLU A 27 -1.14 4.32 24.93
CA GLU A 27 -0.49 5.61 24.68
C GLU A 27 0.67 5.92 25.65
N ALA A 28 0.70 5.25 26.81
CA ALA A 28 1.79 5.36 27.78
C ALA A 28 3.05 4.55 27.38
N ILE A 29 2.93 3.64 26.40
CA ILE A 29 4.06 2.87 25.89
C ILE A 29 4.95 3.79 25.05
N ASP A 30 6.27 3.70 25.25
CA ASP A 30 7.24 4.46 24.43
C ASP A 30 7.03 4.14 22.95
N ARG A 31 6.68 5.17 22.16
CA ARG A 31 6.44 5.06 20.72
C ARG A 31 7.67 4.59 19.93
N ASN A 32 8.86 4.68 20.51
CA ASN A 32 10.08 4.10 19.92
C ASN A 32 10.16 2.58 20.12
N THR A 33 9.37 1.99 21.00
CA THR A 33 9.29 0.53 21.16
C THR A 33 8.49 -0.06 20.01
N ALA A 34 9.13 -0.94 19.24
CA ALA A 34 8.45 -1.63 18.15
C ALA A 34 7.25 -2.44 18.67
N LYS A 35 6.13 -2.41 17.92
CA LYS A 35 4.86 -3.03 18.34
C LYS A 35 4.95 -4.55 18.57
N TRP A 36 5.81 -5.25 17.84
CA TRP A 36 6.06 -6.69 18.06
C TRP A 36 6.87 -7.00 19.33
N ASN A 37 7.45 -5.99 19.97
CA ASN A 37 8.16 -6.11 21.24
C ASN A 37 7.32 -5.65 22.44
N TRP A 38 6.06 -5.27 22.22
CA TRP A 38 5.14 -4.94 23.32
C TRP A 38 4.88 -6.20 24.16
N ASP A 39 4.69 -6.00 25.47
CA ASP A 39 4.44 -7.11 26.38
C ASP A 39 3.06 -7.75 26.16
N GLU A 40 2.85 -8.93 26.74
CA GLU A 40 1.61 -9.69 26.58
C GLU A 40 0.39 -8.91 27.08
N SER A 41 0.53 -8.10 28.14
CA SER A 41 -0.56 -7.28 28.70
C SER A 41 -0.98 -6.17 27.75
N ALA A 42 -0.03 -5.53 27.05
CA ALA A 42 -0.32 -4.55 26.02
C ALA A 42 -0.99 -5.19 24.80
N LEU A 43 -0.49 -6.35 24.34
CA LEU A 43 -1.08 -7.07 23.20
C LEU A 43 -2.49 -7.61 23.51
N GLU A 44 -2.78 -7.99 24.76
CA GLU A 44 -4.13 -8.36 25.20
C GLU A 44 -5.11 -7.18 25.08
N LYS A 45 -4.69 -5.96 25.40
CA LYS A 45 -5.52 -4.75 25.22
C LYS A 45 -5.76 -4.42 23.75
N VAL A 46 -4.74 -4.60 22.91
CA VAL A 46 -4.88 -4.47 21.44
C VAL A 46 -5.95 -5.44 20.94
N GLU A 47 -5.93 -6.70 21.40
CA GLU A 47 -6.96 -7.67 21.01
C GLU A 47 -8.35 -7.34 21.58
N GLU A 48 -8.43 -6.78 22.78
CA GLU A 48 -9.68 -6.29 23.35
C GLU A 48 -10.28 -5.14 22.52
N LEU A 49 -9.46 -4.16 22.11
CA LEU A 49 -9.88 -3.07 21.22
C LEU A 49 -10.40 -3.58 19.88
N ARG A 50 -9.67 -4.52 19.27
CA ARG A 50 -10.11 -5.18 18.02
C ARG A 50 -11.42 -5.93 18.20
N LYS A 51 -11.59 -6.62 19.33
CA LYS A 51 -12.85 -7.29 19.67
C LYS A 51 -13.99 -6.30 19.80
N ILE A 52 -13.78 -5.17 20.49
CA ILE A 52 -14.75 -4.08 20.58
C ILE A 52 -15.14 -3.57 19.18
N ALA A 53 -14.17 -3.37 18.28
CA ALA A 53 -14.43 -2.94 16.91
C ALA A 53 -15.28 -3.95 16.12
N ARG A 54 -14.95 -5.25 16.21
CA ARG A 54 -15.73 -6.32 15.56
C ARG A 54 -17.16 -6.40 16.09
N GLU A 55 -17.36 -6.32 17.41
CA GLU A 55 -18.69 -6.33 18.04
C GLU A 55 -19.56 -5.13 17.64
N ASN A 56 -18.95 -4.00 17.26
CA ASN A 56 -19.63 -2.75 16.97
C ASN A 56 -19.54 -2.32 15.50
N THR A 57 -19.18 -3.24 14.59
CA THR A 57 -18.94 -2.94 13.16
C THR A 57 -20.10 -2.18 12.52
N ASN A 58 -21.35 -2.60 12.76
CA ASN A 58 -22.53 -1.91 12.21
C ASN A 58 -22.65 -0.45 12.68
N LEU A 59 -22.26 -0.15 13.92
CA LEU A 59 -22.32 1.19 14.48
C LEU A 59 -21.21 2.10 13.92
N ILE A 60 -20.00 1.57 13.76
CA ILE A 60 -18.81 2.37 13.44
C ILE A 60 -18.49 2.40 11.93
N ARG A 61 -18.97 1.41 11.16
CA ARG A 61 -18.74 1.31 9.70
C ARG A 61 -20.02 1.31 8.87
N GLY A 62 -21.15 0.92 9.45
CA GLY A 62 -22.34 0.55 8.67
C GLY A 62 -22.84 1.64 7.71
N ASP A 63 -22.74 2.91 8.08
CA ASP A 63 -23.15 4.01 7.20
C ASP A 63 -22.10 4.25 6.09
N LEU A 64 -20.81 4.29 6.43
CA LEU A 64 -19.73 4.47 5.46
C LEU A 64 -19.65 3.31 4.44
N ASP A 65 -19.77 2.06 4.91
CA ASP A 65 -19.75 0.89 4.03
C ASP A 65 -20.94 0.89 3.06
N LYS A 66 -22.14 1.33 3.51
CA LYS A 66 -23.30 1.52 2.60
C LYS A 66 -23.02 2.58 1.55
N LEU A 67 -22.39 3.69 1.93
CA LEU A 67 -22.03 4.76 0.99
C LEU A 67 -20.96 4.29 -0.02
N LEU A 68 -20.09 3.38 0.38
CA LEU A 68 -19.08 2.77 -0.50
C LEU A 68 -19.64 1.60 -1.33
N ASN A 69 -20.79 1.03 -0.99
CA ASN A 69 -21.48 0.04 -1.84
C ASN A 69 -22.33 0.75 -2.92
N TRP A 70 -21.67 1.62 -3.69
CA TRP A 70 -22.26 2.42 -4.75
C TRP A 70 -21.87 1.88 -6.14
N PRO A 71 -22.77 1.93 -7.14
CA PRO A 71 -24.15 2.43 -7.09
C PRO A 71 -25.16 1.42 -6.51
N ASP A 72 -24.76 0.17 -6.33
CA ASP A 72 -25.54 -0.87 -5.69
C ASP A 72 -24.63 -1.97 -5.15
N GLU A 73 -25.21 -2.87 -4.35
CA GLU A 73 -24.53 -4.02 -3.76
C GLU A 73 -23.80 -4.88 -4.80
N ARG A 74 -24.42 -5.11 -5.96
CA ARG A 74 -23.85 -5.89 -7.07
C ARG A 74 -22.55 -5.29 -7.61
N SER A 75 -22.44 -3.96 -7.63
CA SER A 75 -21.27 -3.24 -8.12
C SER A 75 -20.07 -3.35 -7.17
N SER A 76 -20.31 -3.74 -5.92
CA SER A 76 -19.31 -3.94 -4.87
C SER A 76 -19.09 -5.41 -4.49
N ASP A 77 -19.90 -6.33 -5.03
CA ASP A 77 -19.86 -7.76 -4.71
C ASP A 77 -18.89 -8.50 -5.64
N PRO A 78 -17.82 -9.12 -5.12
CA PRO A 78 -16.88 -9.87 -5.95
C PRO A 78 -17.51 -11.02 -6.74
N GLU A 79 -18.44 -11.78 -6.17
CA GLU A 79 -19.03 -12.92 -6.84
C GLU A 79 -19.98 -12.50 -7.97
N LEU A 80 -20.78 -11.45 -7.74
CA LEU A 80 -21.74 -10.94 -8.72
C LEU A 80 -21.10 -10.08 -9.81
N PHE A 81 -19.99 -9.39 -9.49
CA PHE A 81 -19.26 -8.52 -10.40
C PHE A 81 -18.46 -9.31 -11.46
N TYR A 82 -17.92 -10.47 -11.09
CA TYR A 82 -17.16 -11.33 -12.01
C TYR A 82 -18.03 -12.17 -12.97
N GLY A 83 -19.37 -12.08 -12.87
CA GLY A 83 -20.33 -12.83 -13.69
C GLY A 83 -20.76 -12.16 -15.01
N GLY A 84 -20.05 -11.14 -15.53
CA GLY A 84 -20.44 -10.46 -16.76
C GLY A 84 -19.41 -9.52 -17.40
N LYS A 85 -18.42 -10.09 -18.11
CA LYS A 85 -17.56 -9.41 -19.12
C LYS A 85 -16.54 -8.36 -18.62
N HIS A 86 -15.81 -8.64 -17.54
CA HIS A 86 -14.60 -7.88 -17.19
C HIS A 86 -13.38 -8.81 -17.13
N ASP A 87 -12.88 -9.18 -18.32
CA ASP A 87 -11.89 -10.25 -18.53
C ASP A 87 -10.55 -10.04 -17.78
N THR A 88 -10.20 -8.82 -17.39
CA THR A 88 -8.94 -8.51 -16.68
C THR A 88 -9.01 -8.71 -15.17
N PHE A 89 -10.18 -8.98 -14.59
CA PHE A 89 -10.33 -9.20 -13.14
C PHE A 89 -10.64 -10.66 -12.78
N ILE A 90 -10.68 -11.56 -13.76
CA ILE A 90 -11.06 -12.96 -13.59
C ILE A 90 -9.83 -13.86 -13.62
N ARG A 91 -9.26 -14.11 -12.44
CA ARG A 91 -8.27 -15.15 -12.24
C ARG A 91 -8.74 -16.10 -11.16
N ASP A 92 -8.39 -17.37 -11.31
CA ASP A 92 -8.75 -18.39 -10.33
C ASP A 92 -8.10 -18.08 -8.97
N LYS A 93 -8.77 -18.45 -7.88
CA LYS A 93 -8.22 -18.35 -6.52
C LYS A 93 -6.96 -19.21 -6.36
N THR A 94 -6.75 -20.21 -7.21
CA THR A 94 -5.53 -21.04 -7.27
C THR A 94 -4.39 -20.42 -8.08
N TRP A 95 -4.57 -19.26 -8.73
CA TRP A 95 -3.62 -18.75 -9.72
C TRP A 95 -2.19 -18.61 -9.22
N PHE A 96 -1.96 -18.17 -7.97
CA PHE A 96 -0.60 -18.16 -7.41
C PHE A 96 0.03 -19.56 -7.37
N ALA A 97 -0.75 -20.57 -6.97
CA ALA A 97 -0.29 -21.96 -6.96
C ALA A 97 -0.03 -22.48 -8.39
N ASP A 98 -0.89 -22.13 -9.34
CA ASP A 98 -0.74 -22.48 -10.76
C ASP A 98 0.52 -21.84 -11.37
N MET A 99 0.84 -20.61 -10.95
CA MET A 99 2.08 -19.92 -11.27
C MET A 99 3.30 -20.49 -10.53
N GLY A 100 3.09 -21.41 -9.58
CA GLY A 100 4.14 -22.13 -8.86
C GLY A 100 4.61 -21.43 -7.59
N PHE A 101 3.70 -20.79 -6.86
CA PHE A 101 3.98 -20.12 -5.59
C PHE A 101 3.15 -20.69 -4.44
N ALA A 102 3.80 -20.90 -3.29
CA ALA A 102 3.13 -21.07 -2.00
C ALA A 102 2.89 -19.70 -1.36
N ARG A 103 1.69 -19.49 -0.80
CA ARG A 103 1.32 -18.26 -0.10
C ARG A 103 1.41 -18.44 1.41
N HIS A 104 2.08 -17.51 2.09
CA HIS A 104 2.08 -17.38 3.54
C HIS A 104 1.78 -15.94 3.95
N GLU A 105 1.39 -15.72 5.20
CA GLU A 105 1.07 -14.38 5.69
C GLU A 105 1.45 -14.24 7.17
N THR A 106 1.95 -13.08 7.57
CA THR A 106 2.11 -12.70 8.98
C THR A 106 1.79 -11.23 9.18
N MET A 107 1.42 -10.85 10.40
CA MET A 107 1.22 -9.45 10.75
C MET A 107 2.58 -8.77 10.90
N TYR A 108 2.73 -7.55 10.40
CA TYR A 108 3.97 -6.76 10.58
C TYR A 108 3.74 -5.52 11.45
N THR A 109 2.49 -5.05 11.57
CA THR A 109 2.09 -3.98 12.49
C THR A 109 0.57 -3.95 12.69
N PHE A 110 0.08 -2.96 13.42
CA PHE A 110 -1.32 -2.56 13.48
C PHE A 110 -1.45 -1.04 13.46
N THR A 111 -2.61 -0.52 13.05
CA THR A 111 -2.84 0.93 12.94
C THR A 111 -2.79 1.63 14.30
N ASP A 112 -2.43 2.91 14.31
CA ASP A 112 -2.39 3.74 15.52
C ASP A 112 -3.78 4.28 15.92
N THR A 113 -4.81 3.90 15.16
CA THR A 113 -6.20 4.20 15.47
C THR A 113 -6.72 3.33 16.61
N TRP A 114 -7.86 3.75 17.16
CA TRP A 114 -8.45 3.13 18.35
C TRP A 114 -8.76 1.63 18.19
N ASP A 115 -9.01 1.17 16.96
CA ASP A 115 -9.36 -0.20 16.63
C ASP A 115 -8.13 -1.10 16.41
N CYS A 116 -6.93 -0.53 16.38
CA CYS A 116 -5.66 -1.23 16.19
C CYS A 116 -5.73 -2.26 15.05
N ALA A 117 -6.28 -1.86 13.89
CA ALA A 117 -6.52 -2.75 12.77
C ALA A 117 -5.21 -3.44 12.34
N PRO A 118 -5.18 -4.78 12.22
CA PRO A 118 -3.96 -5.49 11.88
C PRO A 118 -3.56 -5.22 10.42
N VAL A 119 -2.25 -5.06 10.19
CA VAL A 119 -1.66 -4.90 8.86
C VAL A 119 -0.71 -6.06 8.59
N HIS A 120 -0.93 -6.76 7.47
CA HIS A 120 -0.25 -8.00 7.17
C HIS A 120 0.73 -7.85 6.01
N ALA A 121 1.69 -8.78 5.95
CA ALA A 121 2.54 -9.00 4.80
C ALA A 121 2.29 -10.41 4.26
N THR A 122 1.89 -10.49 2.99
CA THR A 122 1.80 -11.74 2.25
C THR A 122 3.16 -12.08 1.64
N PHE A 123 3.54 -13.35 1.73
CA PHE A 123 4.74 -13.91 1.12
C PHE A 123 4.34 -14.88 0.02
N LEU A 124 4.82 -14.64 -1.20
CA LEU A 124 4.75 -15.60 -2.30
C LEU A 124 6.12 -16.25 -2.44
N VAL A 125 6.18 -17.53 -2.07
CA VAL A 125 7.40 -18.35 -2.09
C VAL A 125 7.39 -19.23 -3.33
N PRO A 126 8.36 -19.11 -4.24
CA PRO A 126 8.38 -19.94 -5.43
C PRO A 126 8.71 -21.40 -5.10
N ASN A 127 7.97 -22.33 -5.68
CA ASN A 127 8.10 -23.77 -5.44
C ASN A 127 9.37 -24.39 -6.03
N ASN A 128 10.13 -23.63 -6.84
CA ASN A 128 11.36 -24.07 -7.49
C ASN A 128 12.65 -23.63 -6.77
N ILE A 129 12.57 -23.18 -5.51
CA ILE A 129 13.76 -22.86 -4.70
C ILE A 129 14.64 -24.11 -4.56
N GLN A 130 15.95 -23.93 -4.78
CA GLN A 130 16.95 -24.98 -4.64
C GLN A 130 17.58 -24.97 -3.24
N ALA A 131 18.02 -26.14 -2.78
CA ALA A 131 18.81 -26.26 -1.55
C ALA A 131 20.09 -25.42 -1.62
N GLY A 132 20.49 -24.82 -0.50
CA GLY A 132 21.67 -23.93 -0.44
C GLY A 132 21.46 -22.56 -1.09
N LYS A 133 20.28 -22.24 -1.61
CA LYS A 133 20.03 -20.97 -2.30
C LYS A 133 19.95 -19.82 -1.30
N LYS A 134 20.68 -18.74 -1.62
CA LYS A 134 20.41 -17.40 -1.07
C LYS A 134 19.31 -16.75 -1.90
N VAL A 135 18.12 -16.62 -1.31
CA VAL A 135 16.86 -16.26 -1.96
C VAL A 135 16.68 -14.74 -1.93
N PRO A 136 16.74 -14.04 -3.08
CA PRO A 136 16.55 -12.60 -3.11
C PRO A 136 15.08 -12.22 -2.88
N ILE A 137 14.84 -10.95 -2.59
CA ILE A 137 13.53 -10.46 -2.16
C ILE A 137 12.99 -9.40 -3.12
N VAL A 138 11.70 -9.53 -3.40
CA VAL A 138 10.89 -8.52 -4.09
C VAL A 138 9.92 -7.93 -3.08
N TRP A 139 9.84 -6.62 -2.96
CA TRP A 139 8.72 -5.98 -2.29
C TRP A 139 7.67 -5.59 -3.32
N PHE A 140 6.41 -5.94 -3.11
CA PHE A 140 5.32 -5.61 -4.02
C PHE A 140 4.25 -4.78 -3.32
N PHE A 141 3.99 -3.57 -3.82
CA PHE A 141 2.94 -2.69 -3.34
C PHE A 141 1.77 -2.68 -4.33
N HIS A 142 0.61 -3.20 -3.89
CA HIS A 142 -0.59 -3.27 -4.72
C HIS A 142 -1.17 -1.89 -5.02
N GLY A 143 -1.90 -1.75 -6.12
CA GLY A 143 -2.65 -0.57 -6.51
C GLY A 143 -4.05 -0.49 -5.89
N GLY A 144 -4.98 0.18 -6.59
CA GLY A 144 -6.37 0.34 -6.14
C GLY A 144 -6.76 1.75 -5.72
N GLY A 145 -6.05 2.77 -6.21
CA GLY A 145 -6.36 4.18 -5.92
C GLY A 145 -6.34 4.51 -4.43
N LEU A 146 -5.57 3.77 -3.62
CA LEU A 146 -5.53 3.77 -2.15
C LEU A 146 -6.86 3.54 -1.42
N CYS A 147 -7.98 3.26 -2.10
CA CYS A 147 -9.27 2.95 -1.45
C CYS A 147 -9.58 1.46 -1.38
N THR A 148 -8.97 0.70 -2.28
CA THR A 148 -9.20 -0.73 -2.48
C THR A 148 -7.86 -1.40 -2.79
N GLY A 149 -7.87 -2.71 -2.92
CA GLY A 149 -6.69 -3.56 -3.05
C GLY A 149 -6.37 -4.32 -1.78
N ALA A 150 -5.63 -5.40 -1.97
CA ALA A 150 -5.06 -6.19 -0.89
C ALA A 150 -3.74 -6.78 -1.39
N ASN A 151 -2.82 -7.07 -0.46
CA ASN A 151 -1.52 -7.65 -0.77
C ASN A 151 -1.59 -9.01 -1.49
N ASP A 152 -2.72 -9.70 -1.46
CA ASP A 152 -2.94 -10.99 -2.12
C ASP A 152 -4.11 -10.93 -3.12
N HIS A 153 -4.48 -9.73 -3.59
CA HIS A 153 -5.48 -9.58 -4.63
C HIS A 153 -4.96 -10.06 -6.00
N ILE A 154 -5.14 -11.36 -6.25
CA ILE A 154 -4.67 -12.13 -7.41
C ILE A 154 -4.81 -11.39 -8.76
N PRO A 155 -5.96 -10.77 -9.10
CA PRO A 155 -6.12 -10.15 -10.42
C PRO A 155 -5.16 -9.00 -10.72
N TRP A 156 -4.55 -8.35 -9.72
CA TRP A 156 -3.68 -7.18 -9.91
C TRP A 156 -2.19 -7.46 -9.89
N TYR A 157 -1.81 -8.73 -9.77
CA TYR A 157 -0.43 -9.13 -10.00
C TYR A 157 -0.17 -9.19 -11.51
N SER A 158 0.96 -8.69 -12.03
CA SER A 158 1.27 -9.01 -13.44
C SER A 158 1.80 -10.43 -13.54
N GLN A 159 1.48 -11.12 -14.63
CA GLN A 159 2.10 -12.41 -14.94
C GLN A 159 3.63 -12.28 -14.98
N SER A 160 4.13 -11.19 -15.56
CA SER A 160 5.56 -10.89 -15.68
C SER A 160 6.27 -10.75 -14.31
N THR A 161 5.61 -10.17 -13.30
CA THR A 161 6.14 -10.05 -11.92
C THR A 161 6.39 -11.42 -11.32
N LEU A 162 5.41 -12.33 -11.43
CA LEU A 162 5.52 -13.68 -10.89
C LEU A 162 6.53 -14.53 -11.67
N GLU A 163 6.54 -14.44 -13.00
CA GLU A 163 7.52 -15.15 -13.84
C GLU A 163 8.94 -14.71 -13.52
N PHE A 164 9.17 -13.40 -13.41
CA PHE A 164 10.49 -12.85 -13.07
C PHE A 164 10.94 -13.26 -11.66
N ALA A 165 10.05 -13.23 -10.67
CA ALA A 165 10.38 -13.72 -9.33
C ALA A 165 10.72 -15.22 -9.34
N LYS A 166 9.96 -16.03 -10.07
CA LYS A 166 10.20 -17.49 -10.19
C LYS A 166 11.50 -17.81 -10.90
N GLU A 167 11.84 -17.07 -11.95
CA GLU A 167 13.09 -17.19 -12.70
C GLU A 167 14.31 -17.01 -11.78
N HIS A 168 14.25 -16.02 -10.88
CA HIS A 168 15.32 -15.71 -9.95
C HIS A 168 15.21 -16.44 -8.59
N GLN A 169 14.20 -17.30 -8.44
CA GLN A 169 13.85 -18.00 -7.19
C GLN A 169 13.69 -17.01 -6.02
N ALA A 170 13.07 -15.86 -6.29
CA ALA A 170 12.89 -14.76 -5.36
C ALA A 170 11.57 -14.87 -4.60
N VAL A 171 11.59 -14.53 -3.32
CA VAL A 171 10.36 -14.39 -2.53
C VAL A 171 9.78 -13.00 -2.74
N ILE A 172 8.48 -12.93 -3.07
CA ILE A 172 7.75 -11.67 -3.06
C ILE A 172 7.18 -11.47 -1.66
N ILE A 173 7.39 -10.29 -1.09
CA ILE A 173 6.79 -9.81 0.15
C ILE A 173 5.90 -8.62 -0.19
N ALA A 174 4.60 -8.79 -0.04
CA ALA A 174 3.60 -7.76 -0.31
C ALA A 174 2.98 -7.29 1.01
N PRO A 175 3.34 -6.11 1.53
CA PRO A 175 2.65 -5.53 2.68
C PRO A 175 1.30 -4.93 2.25
N ASP A 176 0.27 -5.14 3.07
CA ASP A 176 -0.90 -4.27 3.06
C ASP A 176 -0.53 -2.90 3.62
N TYR A 177 -1.41 -1.93 3.40
CA TYR A 177 -1.33 -0.62 4.02
C TYR A 177 -2.76 -0.08 4.27
N PRO A 178 -2.95 0.88 5.18
CA PRO A 178 -4.26 1.49 5.44
C PRO A 178 -4.87 2.10 4.18
N LEU A 179 -6.18 1.87 3.98
CA LEU A 179 -6.93 2.29 2.80
C LEU A 179 -7.90 3.42 3.14
N GLY A 180 -8.06 4.32 2.18
CA GLY A 180 -9.09 5.35 2.19
C GLY A 180 -10.48 4.79 1.89
N PRO A 181 -11.52 5.60 2.12
CA PRO A 181 -11.43 6.97 2.64
C PRO A 181 -11.16 7.04 4.15
N GLU A 182 -11.05 5.91 4.85
CA GLU A 182 -10.77 5.90 6.28
C GLU A 182 -9.36 6.36 6.63
N ALA A 183 -8.36 5.90 5.87
CA ALA A 183 -6.97 6.32 6.03
C ALA A 183 -6.65 7.60 5.23
N ASN A 184 -5.51 8.20 5.56
CA ASN A 184 -4.87 9.28 4.81
C ASN A 184 -3.39 8.94 4.51
N TYR A 185 -2.65 9.83 3.87
CA TYR A 185 -1.24 9.60 3.52
C TYR A 185 -0.31 9.40 4.73
N ARG A 186 -0.61 10.01 5.90
CA ARG A 186 0.17 9.82 7.12
C ARG A 186 0.02 8.42 7.68
N ASP A 187 -1.18 7.85 7.63
CA ASP A 187 -1.41 6.47 8.09
C ASP A 187 -0.66 5.47 7.21
N ILE A 188 -0.67 5.70 5.90
CA ILE A 188 0.11 4.92 4.94
C ILE A 188 1.61 5.05 5.25
N LEU A 189 2.13 6.27 5.40
CA LEU A 189 3.54 6.51 5.74
C LEU A 189 3.94 5.81 7.05
N ARG A 190 3.10 5.89 8.10
CA ARG A 190 3.33 5.22 9.40
C ARG A 190 3.40 3.70 9.22
N ALA A 191 2.43 3.12 8.50
CA ALA A 191 2.43 1.69 8.20
C ALA A 191 3.66 1.26 7.37
N ILE A 192 4.12 2.09 6.44
CA ILE A 192 5.33 1.81 5.65
C ILE A 192 6.61 1.94 6.48
N LYS A 193 6.70 2.93 7.38
CA LYS A 193 7.83 3.03 8.34
C LYS A 193 7.87 1.81 9.26
N ASP A 194 6.72 1.35 9.74
CA ASP A 194 6.62 0.12 10.53
C ASP A 194 7.05 -1.12 9.72
N PHE A 195 6.65 -1.23 8.45
CA PHE A 195 7.08 -2.33 7.57
C PHE A 195 8.61 -2.36 7.39
N LEU A 196 9.20 -1.20 7.05
CA LEU A 196 10.64 -1.07 6.87
C LEU A 196 11.40 -1.43 8.15
N ARG A 197 10.91 -0.95 9.30
CA ARG A 197 11.50 -1.27 10.61
C ARG A 197 11.35 -2.74 10.95
N TRP A 198 10.18 -3.32 10.75
CA TRP A 198 9.89 -4.74 10.97
C TRP A 198 10.80 -5.63 10.14
N TYR A 199 10.99 -5.28 8.87
CA TYR A 199 11.89 -5.99 7.97
C TYR A 199 13.34 -5.94 8.46
N LYS A 200 13.82 -4.75 8.83
CA LYS A 200 15.20 -4.52 9.31
C LYS A 200 15.49 -5.20 10.65
N GLU A 201 14.57 -5.08 11.60
CA GLU A 201 14.72 -5.59 12.96
C GLU A 201 14.34 -7.07 13.09
N ASP A 202 13.94 -7.72 11.99
CA ASP A 202 13.46 -9.11 11.99
C ASP A 202 12.31 -9.32 12.98
N GLY A 203 11.36 -8.37 12.98
CA GLY A 203 10.23 -8.35 13.88
C GLY A 203 9.27 -9.51 13.61
N TYR A 204 8.51 -9.91 14.63
CA TYR A 204 7.54 -10.99 14.46
C TYR A 204 6.44 -10.92 15.51
N PHE A 205 5.19 -10.98 15.06
CA PHE A 205 4.05 -11.21 15.93
C PHE A 205 3.77 -12.71 15.96
N LYS A 206 3.77 -13.28 17.17
CA LYS A 206 3.43 -14.69 17.39
C LYS A 206 2.07 -15.02 16.79
N ALA A 207 2.00 -16.13 16.05
CA ALA A 207 0.75 -16.57 15.44
C ALA A 207 -0.25 -17.05 16.50
N ASP A 208 0.25 -17.69 17.57
CA ASP A 208 -0.52 -18.17 18.70
C ASP A 208 0.34 -18.28 19.97
N LYS A 209 -0.27 -18.67 21.11
CA LYS A 209 0.41 -18.79 22.41
C LYS A 209 1.52 -19.87 22.42
N GLY A 210 1.43 -20.87 21.55
CA GLY A 210 2.41 -21.95 21.44
C GLY A 210 3.58 -21.62 20.52
N ASP A 211 3.47 -20.57 19.71
CA ASP A 211 4.48 -20.15 18.76
C ASP A 211 5.78 -19.70 19.45
N GLN A 212 6.87 -20.42 19.14
CA GLN A 212 8.20 -20.16 19.66
C GLN A 212 9.05 -19.29 18.72
N GLU A 213 8.53 -18.94 17.54
CA GLU A 213 9.20 -18.02 16.64
C GLU A 213 9.29 -16.62 17.26
N LYS A 214 10.40 -15.95 16.96
CA LYS A 214 10.67 -14.56 17.38
C LYS A 214 11.01 -13.65 16.20
N HIS A 215 11.13 -14.23 15.01
CA HIS A 215 11.71 -13.63 13.84
C HIS A 215 10.95 -14.08 12.61
N TRP A 216 10.56 -13.14 11.74
CA TRP A 216 9.81 -13.49 10.53
C TRP A 216 10.67 -14.33 9.57
N LYS A 217 11.99 -14.11 9.56
CA LYS A 217 12.91 -14.89 8.71
C LYS A 217 12.90 -16.37 9.08
N SER A 218 13.06 -16.70 10.38
CA SER A 218 13.04 -18.10 10.82
C SER A 218 11.66 -18.74 10.65
N TRP A 219 10.61 -17.96 10.90
CA TRP A 219 9.22 -18.36 10.65
C TRP A 219 8.96 -18.74 9.18
N LEU A 220 9.50 -17.96 8.23
CA LEU A 220 9.34 -18.23 6.79
C LEU A 220 10.22 -19.40 6.35
N LEU A 221 11.47 -19.46 6.80
CA LEU A 221 12.39 -20.56 6.46
C LEU A 221 11.87 -21.92 6.92
N LYS A 222 11.19 -21.99 8.08
CA LYS A 222 10.49 -23.21 8.53
C LYS A 222 9.36 -23.63 7.58
N ARG A 223 8.68 -22.69 6.93
CA ARG A 223 7.63 -22.97 5.93
C ARG A 223 8.20 -23.36 4.58
N ILE A 224 9.29 -22.72 4.16
CA ILE A 224 10.05 -23.11 2.97
C ILE A 224 10.53 -24.56 3.12
N ASN A 225 11.06 -24.92 4.30
CA ASN A 225 11.46 -26.28 4.65
C ASN A 225 12.40 -26.94 3.62
N ILE A 226 13.36 -26.17 3.10
CA ILE A 226 14.40 -26.64 2.19
C ILE A 226 15.76 -26.40 2.85
N ALA A 227 16.59 -27.44 2.89
CA ALA A 227 17.88 -27.41 3.56
C ALA A 227 18.83 -26.34 2.98
N GLY A 228 19.47 -25.58 3.87
CA GLY A 228 20.48 -24.59 3.51
C GLY A 228 19.96 -23.36 2.78
N VAL A 229 18.64 -23.14 2.70
CA VAL A 229 18.09 -21.90 2.14
C VAL A 229 18.33 -20.75 3.12
N GLU A 230 18.75 -19.61 2.59
CA GLU A 230 18.91 -18.34 3.31
C GLU A 230 18.11 -17.25 2.60
N LEU A 231 17.52 -16.32 3.36
CA LEU A 231 16.87 -15.14 2.78
C LEU A 231 17.91 -14.04 2.58
N ASP A 232 18.07 -13.55 1.36
CA ASP A 232 18.97 -12.44 1.02
C ASP A 232 18.30 -11.09 1.25
N THR A 233 18.16 -10.69 2.52
CA THR A 233 17.52 -9.42 2.89
C THR A 233 18.27 -8.18 2.43
N GLU A 234 19.49 -8.36 1.93
CA GLU A 234 20.34 -7.29 1.40
C GLU A 234 20.22 -7.12 -0.13
N SER A 235 19.46 -8.01 -0.79
CA SER A 235 19.22 -7.99 -2.23
C SER A 235 17.73 -7.79 -2.51
N VAL A 236 17.25 -6.58 -2.26
CA VAL A 236 15.85 -6.19 -2.44
C VAL A 236 15.68 -5.42 -3.75
N TYR A 237 14.67 -5.76 -4.55
CA TYR A 237 14.06 -4.77 -5.45
C TYR A 237 12.62 -4.53 -5.06
N LEU A 238 12.14 -3.33 -5.38
CA LEU A 238 10.81 -2.86 -5.05
C LEU A 238 9.96 -2.73 -6.32
N GLU A 239 8.71 -3.14 -6.26
CA GLU A 239 7.71 -2.97 -7.32
C GLU A 239 6.45 -2.33 -6.76
N GLY A 240 5.86 -1.39 -7.50
CA GLY A 240 4.57 -0.80 -7.18
C GLY A 240 3.77 -0.48 -8.44
N GLU A 241 2.49 -0.82 -8.45
CA GLU A 241 1.59 -0.56 -9.58
C GLU A 241 0.48 0.42 -9.21
N SER A 242 0.14 1.34 -10.13
CA SER A 242 -0.90 2.36 -9.88
C SER A 242 -0.62 3.12 -8.56
N ALA A 243 -1.59 3.15 -7.64
CA ALA A 243 -1.47 3.71 -6.29
C ALA A 243 -0.37 3.06 -5.43
N GLY A 244 -0.05 1.79 -5.69
CA GLY A 244 1.10 1.10 -5.11
C GLY A 244 2.42 1.76 -5.53
N GLY A 245 2.45 2.45 -6.68
CA GLY A 245 3.56 3.32 -7.08
C GLY A 245 3.78 4.50 -6.12
N THR A 246 2.72 5.10 -5.57
CA THR A 246 2.83 6.14 -4.52
C THR A 246 3.40 5.55 -3.23
N VAL A 247 2.93 4.38 -2.84
CA VAL A 247 3.38 3.68 -1.63
C VAL A 247 4.84 3.24 -1.76
N ALA A 248 5.22 2.76 -2.94
CA ALA A 248 6.59 2.45 -3.33
C ALA A 248 7.51 3.66 -3.18
N VAL A 249 7.16 4.81 -3.77
CA VAL A 249 7.92 6.07 -3.61
C VAL A 249 7.98 6.50 -2.14
N THR A 250 6.88 6.35 -1.40
CA THR A 250 6.85 6.61 0.05
C THR A 250 7.86 5.74 0.80
N ALA A 251 7.91 4.43 0.50
CA ALA A 251 8.86 3.49 1.09
C ALA A 251 10.32 3.83 0.76
N LEU A 252 10.62 4.19 -0.49
CA LEU A 252 11.96 4.57 -0.92
C LEU A 252 12.46 5.81 -0.15
N TRP A 253 11.65 6.85 -0.04
CA TRP A 253 12.04 8.08 0.67
C TRP A 253 12.07 7.90 2.18
N ALA A 254 11.12 7.16 2.76
CA ALA A 254 11.13 6.82 4.18
C ALA A 254 12.38 6.00 4.52
N ASN A 255 12.76 5.03 3.68
CA ASN A 255 13.97 4.25 3.86
C ASN A 255 15.24 5.12 3.79
N ALA A 256 15.28 6.10 2.87
CA ALA A 256 16.44 6.96 2.63
C ALA A 256 16.52 8.18 3.54
N ASP A 257 15.51 8.45 4.37
CA ASP A 257 15.49 9.60 5.29
C ASP A 257 16.73 9.63 6.19
N LYS A 258 17.40 10.79 6.26
CA LYS A 258 18.68 10.93 7.01
C LYS A 258 18.52 10.76 8.50
N LYS A 259 17.34 11.05 9.07
CA LYS A 259 17.11 11.06 10.52
C LYS A 259 16.44 9.78 11.00
N THR A 260 15.46 9.30 10.23
CA THR A 260 14.52 8.26 10.64
C THR A 260 14.56 7.03 9.74
N GLY A 261 15.33 7.08 8.65
CA GLY A 261 15.37 6.00 7.68
C GLY A 261 16.02 4.72 8.18
N THR A 262 15.53 3.60 7.69
CA THR A 262 16.06 2.27 7.97
C THR A 262 17.33 1.95 7.19
N HIS A 263 17.60 2.66 6.10
CA HIS A 263 18.78 2.52 5.25
C HIS A 263 18.99 1.08 4.73
N LEU A 264 17.89 0.38 4.44
CA LEU A 264 17.89 -0.93 3.81
C LEU A 264 18.40 -0.83 2.36
N PRO A 265 19.19 -1.81 1.88
CA PRO A 265 19.80 -1.77 0.56
C PRO A 265 18.81 -2.18 -0.54
N ILE A 266 17.99 -1.24 -0.99
CA ILE A 266 17.11 -1.43 -2.14
C ILE A 266 17.94 -1.20 -3.42
N LYS A 267 17.99 -2.21 -4.29
CA LYS A 267 18.89 -2.25 -5.46
C LYS A 267 18.27 -1.69 -6.73
N ALA A 268 16.95 -1.84 -6.88
CA ALA A 268 16.19 -1.35 -8.03
C ALA A 268 14.74 -1.08 -7.62
N ALA A 269 14.07 -0.20 -8.36
CA ALA A 269 12.62 -0.01 -8.25
C ALA A 269 11.95 -0.08 -9.63
N LEU A 270 10.82 -0.79 -9.72
CA LEU A 270 9.94 -0.85 -10.88
C LEU A 270 8.60 -0.20 -10.54
N LEU A 271 8.25 0.90 -11.21
CA LEU A 271 6.96 1.57 -11.02
C LEU A 271 6.10 1.43 -12.29
N ARG A 272 4.95 0.78 -12.15
CA ARG A 272 4.06 0.41 -13.26
C ARG A 272 2.89 1.39 -13.29
N TYR A 273 2.80 2.18 -14.37
CA TYR A 273 1.79 3.26 -14.56
C TYR A 273 1.48 4.00 -13.24
N PRO A 274 2.51 4.53 -12.56
CA PRO A 274 2.38 4.90 -11.17
C PRO A 274 1.49 6.13 -10.95
N MET A 275 0.72 6.09 -9.86
CA MET A 275 0.03 7.25 -9.33
C MET A 275 1.03 8.17 -8.63
N ILE A 276 1.72 9.01 -9.38
CA ILE A 276 2.76 9.89 -8.79
C ILE A 276 2.16 11.17 -8.20
N ALA A 277 1.07 11.66 -8.77
CA ALA A 277 0.30 12.79 -8.25
C ALA A 277 -1.03 12.30 -7.63
N HIS A 278 -1.80 13.22 -7.04
CA HIS A 278 -3.15 12.92 -6.59
C HIS A 278 -4.01 12.28 -7.69
N TYR A 279 -4.64 11.17 -7.33
CA TYR A 279 -5.59 10.46 -8.20
C TYR A 279 -6.72 11.41 -8.61
N LYS A 280 -6.90 11.63 -9.91
CA LYS A 280 -7.88 12.58 -10.40
C LYS A 280 -8.46 12.12 -11.74
N ARG A 281 -9.76 12.30 -11.91
CA ARG A 281 -10.49 12.07 -13.16
C ARG A 281 -11.25 13.32 -13.54
N ASP A 282 -11.32 13.62 -14.82
CA ASP A 282 -12.14 14.74 -15.28
C ASP A 282 -13.55 14.26 -15.60
N PHE A 283 -14.52 15.09 -15.25
CA PHE A 283 -15.89 14.87 -15.71
C PHE A 283 -15.94 15.00 -17.24
N PRO A 284 -16.78 14.19 -17.91
CA PRO A 284 -17.06 14.36 -19.33
C PRO A 284 -17.50 15.79 -19.66
N LEU A 285 -17.12 16.25 -20.86
CA LEU A 285 -17.53 17.55 -21.37
C LEU A 285 -19.04 17.60 -21.62
N ASN A 286 -19.60 18.82 -21.70
CA ASN A 286 -21.00 19.08 -22.06
C ASN A 286 -22.04 18.42 -21.15
N ASN A 287 -21.72 18.18 -19.88
CA ASN A 287 -22.58 17.48 -18.92
C ASN A 287 -23.00 16.08 -19.39
N ALA A 288 -22.17 15.43 -20.23
CA ALA A 288 -22.41 14.05 -20.60
C ALA A 288 -22.37 13.15 -19.36
N PRO A 289 -23.19 12.07 -19.31
CA PRO A 289 -23.17 11.14 -18.19
C PRO A 289 -21.80 10.49 -18.01
N LEU A 290 -21.42 10.26 -16.76
CA LEU A 290 -20.19 9.60 -16.39
C LEU A 290 -20.45 8.09 -16.24
N PRO A 291 -19.77 7.23 -17.02
CA PRO A 291 -19.94 5.79 -16.92
C PRO A 291 -19.18 5.22 -15.71
N TYR A 292 -19.85 4.37 -14.94
CA TYR A 292 -19.25 3.57 -13.87
C TYR A 292 -19.99 2.23 -13.72
N MET A 293 -19.24 1.13 -13.69
CA MET A 293 -19.76 -0.23 -13.52
C MET A 293 -20.97 -0.55 -14.43
N GLY A 294 -20.88 -0.14 -15.71
CA GLY A 294 -21.92 -0.39 -16.71
C GLY A 294 -23.17 0.50 -16.60
N LYS A 295 -23.14 1.54 -15.76
CA LYS A 295 -24.22 2.52 -15.58
C LYS A 295 -23.73 3.94 -15.82
N GLU A 296 -24.67 4.83 -16.11
CA GLU A 296 -24.40 6.24 -16.38
C GLU A 296 -24.92 7.13 -15.25
N PHE A 297 -24.11 8.10 -14.82
CA PHE A 297 -24.43 8.99 -13.71
C PHE A 297 -24.26 10.45 -14.09
N THR A 298 -25.15 11.29 -13.57
CA THR A 298 -24.98 12.74 -13.66
C THR A 298 -23.88 13.22 -12.72
N ARG A 299 -23.28 14.37 -13.04
CA ARG A 299 -22.33 15.05 -12.15
C ARG A 299 -22.90 15.23 -10.73
N ALA A 300 -24.14 15.68 -10.61
CA ALA A 300 -24.78 15.92 -9.32
C ALA A 300 -24.88 14.66 -8.46
N GLN A 301 -25.23 13.51 -9.03
CA GLN A 301 -25.30 12.24 -8.30
C GLN A 301 -23.93 11.80 -7.78
N VAL A 302 -22.87 12.01 -8.57
CA VAL A 302 -21.49 11.68 -8.20
C VAL A 302 -21.00 12.62 -7.08
N GLU A 303 -21.27 13.92 -7.20
CA GLU A 303 -20.92 14.93 -6.21
C GLU A 303 -21.67 14.70 -4.88
N GLU A 304 -22.98 14.43 -4.92
CA GLU A 304 -23.80 14.11 -3.75
C GLU A 304 -23.25 12.88 -3.01
N GLN A 305 -22.97 11.79 -3.73
CA GLN A 305 -22.43 10.58 -3.13
C GLN A 305 -21.04 10.80 -2.50
N ALA A 306 -20.15 11.51 -3.20
CA ALA A 306 -18.81 11.78 -2.68
C ALA A 306 -18.85 12.70 -1.44
N GLN A 307 -19.75 13.68 -1.42
CA GLN A 307 -19.96 14.53 -0.25
C GLN A 307 -20.51 13.75 0.94
N ALA A 308 -21.45 12.82 0.72
CA ALA A 308 -21.95 11.96 1.79
C ALA A 308 -20.84 11.10 2.40
N ILE A 309 -19.93 10.56 1.58
CA ILE A 309 -18.74 9.84 2.06
C ILE A 309 -17.85 10.76 2.90
N TRP A 310 -17.59 11.99 2.43
CA TRP A 310 -16.81 12.98 3.17
C TRP A 310 -17.43 13.29 4.53
N ASP A 311 -18.73 13.58 4.58
CA ASP A 311 -19.43 13.95 5.80
C ASP A 311 -19.42 12.81 6.83
N GLU A 312 -19.61 11.56 6.40
CA GLU A 312 -19.52 10.40 7.28
C GLU A 312 -18.08 10.18 7.80
N VAL A 313 -17.08 10.40 6.96
CA VAL A 313 -15.67 10.34 7.37
C VAL A 313 -15.38 11.40 8.45
N GLN A 314 -15.80 12.64 8.23
CA GLN A 314 -15.63 13.72 9.22
C GLN A 314 -16.39 13.43 10.52
N LYS A 315 -17.61 12.89 10.45
CA LYS A 315 -18.40 12.46 11.62
C LYS A 315 -17.63 11.43 12.46
N LEU A 316 -17.11 10.38 11.82
CA LEU A 316 -16.36 9.32 12.50
C LEU A 316 -15.04 9.83 13.07
N ASP A 317 -14.33 10.69 12.34
CA ASP A 317 -13.05 11.25 12.77
C ASP A 317 -13.19 12.19 13.97
N HIS A 318 -14.17 13.11 13.94
CA HIS A 318 -14.47 14.00 15.06
C HIS A 318 -14.92 13.23 16.32
N ALA A 319 -15.57 12.07 16.15
CA ALA A 319 -15.91 11.20 17.25
C ALA A 319 -14.69 10.45 17.83
N LEU A 320 -13.52 10.53 17.20
CA LEU A 320 -12.34 9.69 17.46
C LEU A 320 -12.66 8.20 17.29
N ARG A 321 -13.49 7.87 16.31
CA ARG A 321 -14.03 6.52 16.06
C ARG A 321 -13.83 6.03 14.64
N MET A 322 -13.02 6.71 13.84
CA MET A 322 -12.65 6.26 12.51
C MET A 322 -12.07 4.83 12.56
N PRO A 323 -12.75 3.83 12.00
CA PRO A 323 -12.21 2.48 11.88
C PRO A 323 -11.26 2.42 10.68
N MET A 324 -10.18 1.65 10.77
CA MET A 324 -9.24 1.50 9.67
C MET A 324 -9.52 0.23 8.87
N ARG A 325 -9.40 0.34 7.54
CA ARG A 325 -9.36 -0.81 6.63
C ARG A 325 -7.94 -0.97 6.09
N THR A 326 -7.48 -2.21 6.00
CA THR A 326 -6.15 -2.56 5.46
C THR A 326 -6.22 -3.43 4.20
N LYS A 327 -7.43 -3.94 3.87
CA LYS A 327 -7.69 -4.76 2.69
C LYS A 327 -9.06 -4.46 2.10
N GLY A 328 -9.16 -4.43 0.78
CA GLY A 328 -10.43 -4.39 0.05
C GLY A 328 -10.28 -5.16 -1.27
N TYR A 329 -10.89 -6.33 -1.38
CA TYR A 329 -10.74 -7.12 -2.60
C TYR A 329 -11.68 -6.54 -3.66
N ALA A 330 -11.11 -6.01 -4.75
CA ALA A 330 -11.91 -5.45 -5.83
C ALA A 330 -13.02 -6.45 -6.26
N PRO A 331 -14.22 -5.95 -6.59
CA PRO A 331 -14.59 -4.55 -6.77
C PRO A 331 -14.91 -3.78 -5.47
N GLN A 332 -14.78 -4.40 -4.29
CA GLN A 332 -15.09 -3.74 -3.03
C GLN A 332 -14.35 -2.40 -2.92
N TYR A 333 -15.08 -1.34 -2.58
CA TYR A 333 -14.54 0.00 -2.34
C TYR A 333 -13.90 0.70 -3.55
N MET A 334 -13.97 0.11 -4.75
CA MET A 334 -13.56 0.82 -5.98
C MET A 334 -14.33 2.13 -6.20
N SER A 335 -15.56 2.19 -5.68
CA SER A 335 -16.42 3.38 -5.69
C SER A 335 -15.77 4.55 -4.97
N GLY A 336 -15.10 4.32 -3.84
CA GLY A 336 -14.38 5.36 -3.11
C GLY A 336 -13.29 5.99 -3.97
N ALA A 337 -12.45 5.17 -4.60
CA ALA A 337 -11.42 5.67 -5.52
C ALA A 337 -12.05 6.42 -6.70
N PHE A 338 -13.12 5.90 -7.28
CA PHE A 338 -13.80 6.51 -8.42
C PHE A 338 -14.46 7.86 -8.07
N LEU A 339 -15.32 7.88 -7.06
CA LEU A 339 -16.09 9.05 -6.65
C LEU A 339 -15.15 10.19 -6.24
N LEU A 340 -14.19 9.90 -5.34
CA LEU A 340 -13.30 10.92 -4.78
C LEU A 340 -12.33 11.48 -5.84
N SER A 341 -11.82 10.65 -6.74
CA SER A 341 -10.94 11.13 -7.82
C SER A 341 -11.68 11.96 -8.86
N THR A 342 -12.96 11.66 -9.12
CA THR A 342 -13.78 12.42 -10.08
C THR A 342 -14.18 13.77 -9.51
N THR A 343 -14.59 13.82 -8.22
CA THR A 343 -14.99 15.07 -7.56
C THR A 343 -13.81 15.90 -7.03
N LYS A 344 -12.58 15.38 -7.16
CA LYS A 344 -11.34 15.95 -6.63
C LYS A 344 -11.27 16.04 -5.09
N LEU A 345 -12.30 15.57 -4.37
CA LEU A 345 -12.28 15.43 -2.90
C LEU A 345 -11.19 14.47 -2.41
N TRP A 346 -10.64 13.66 -3.32
CA TRP A 346 -9.53 12.77 -3.02
C TRP A 346 -8.36 13.45 -2.33
N GLN A 347 -7.93 14.59 -2.88
CA GLN A 347 -6.79 15.32 -2.35
C GLN A 347 -7.06 15.79 -0.91
N GLU A 348 -8.16 16.51 -0.69
CA GLU A 348 -8.51 17.01 0.64
C GLU A 348 -8.64 15.88 1.65
N LEU A 349 -9.22 14.75 1.23
CA LEU A 349 -9.47 13.63 2.12
C LEU A 349 -8.16 12.97 2.53
N PHE A 350 -7.23 12.80 1.60
CA PHE A 350 -5.94 12.17 1.89
C PHE A 350 -4.91 13.10 2.53
N GLN A 351 -5.12 14.41 2.46
CA GLN A 351 -4.28 15.41 3.12
C GLN A 351 -4.80 15.82 4.51
N ARG A 352 -5.99 15.35 4.90
CA ARG A 352 -6.59 15.69 6.19
C ARG A 352 -5.69 15.30 7.35
N THR A 353 -5.73 16.10 8.41
CA THR A 353 -5.17 15.72 9.71
C THR A 353 -6.28 15.06 10.53
N HIS A 354 -6.07 13.82 10.97
CA HIS A 354 -7.01 13.18 11.90
C HIS A 354 -7.18 14.02 13.17
N GLN A 355 -8.40 14.09 13.70
CA GLN A 355 -8.69 14.84 14.93
C GLN A 355 -7.79 14.40 16.10
N VAL A 356 -7.45 13.11 16.19
CA VAL A 356 -6.51 12.58 17.21
C VAL A 356 -5.11 13.19 17.07
N ASP A 357 -4.62 13.34 15.84
CA ASP A 357 -3.31 13.92 15.57
C ASP A 357 -3.32 15.43 15.82
N PHE A 358 -4.41 16.12 15.48
CA PHE A 358 -4.58 17.54 15.81
C PHE A 358 -4.53 17.79 17.33
N LEU A 359 -5.24 16.98 18.12
CA LEU A 359 -5.21 17.06 19.58
C LEU A 359 -3.81 16.77 20.15
N ASN A 360 -3.09 15.82 19.55
CA ASN A 360 -1.73 15.45 19.97
C ASN A 360 -0.66 16.48 19.55
N ALA A 361 -0.78 17.10 18.38
CA ALA A 361 0.15 18.13 17.90
C ALA A 361 0.14 19.39 18.80
N ASN A 362 -1.00 19.68 19.44
CA ASN A 362 -1.09 20.71 20.47
C ASN A 362 -0.36 20.33 21.77
N ALA A 363 0.15 19.10 21.91
CA ALA A 363 0.75 18.56 23.13
C ALA A 363 2.28 18.33 23.09
N GLN A 364 2.96 18.35 21.92
CA GLN A 364 4.40 18.56 21.67
C GLN A 364 4.89 17.78 20.42
N VAL A 365 5.90 18.37 19.74
CA VAL A 365 6.59 17.98 18.48
C VAL A 365 5.80 18.32 17.21
N GLY A 366 6.23 19.40 16.56
CA GLY A 366 5.72 19.82 15.25
C GLY A 366 6.04 18.80 14.15
N PRO A 367 5.25 18.78 13.07
CA PRO A 367 5.39 17.76 12.03
C PRO A 367 6.78 17.79 11.40
N THR A 368 7.31 16.62 11.08
CA THR A 368 8.52 16.53 10.25
C THR A 368 8.12 16.85 8.81
N VAL A 369 9.03 17.47 8.04
CA VAL A 369 8.82 17.79 6.61
C VAL A 369 8.33 16.56 5.81
N ASN A 370 8.60 15.34 6.25
CA ASN A 370 8.22 14.10 5.58
C ASN A 370 6.75 13.66 5.85
N GLU A 371 6.18 14.01 7.01
CA GLU A 371 4.82 13.63 7.41
C GLU A 371 3.74 14.57 6.83
N ASP A 372 4.14 15.69 6.27
CA ASP A 372 3.27 16.67 5.60
C ASP A 372 3.36 16.61 4.07
N LEU A 373 4.05 15.60 3.52
CA LEU A 373 4.16 15.40 2.07
C LEU A 373 3.36 14.17 1.64
N TYR A 374 2.60 14.35 0.58
CA TYR A 374 1.44 13.53 0.33
C TYR A 374 1.60 12.64 -0.91
N ASP A 375 2.12 13.18 -2.01
CA ASP A 375 2.32 12.42 -3.25
C ASP A 375 3.80 12.27 -3.64
N GLY A 376 4.06 11.57 -4.75
CA GLY A 376 5.42 11.34 -5.23
C GLY A 376 6.10 12.60 -5.79
N LEU A 377 5.34 13.55 -6.34
CA LEU A 377 5.88 14.81 -6.84
C LEU A 377 6.39 15.68 -5.70
N GLU A 378 5.60 15.84 -4.65
CA GLU A 378 5.96 16.56 -3.43
C GLU A 378 7.23 15.96 -2.80
N ARG A 379 7.31 14.63 -2.71
CA ARG A 379 8.47 13.92 -2.18
C ARG A 379 9.73 14.16 -3.02
N ALA A 380 9.64 14.11 -4.35
CA ALA A 380 10.76 14.39 -5.24
C ALA A 380 11.19 15.87 -5.23
N GLU A 381 10.25 16.81 -5.02
CA GLU A 381 10.57 18.24 -4.98
C GLU A 381 11.22 18.65 -3.65
N TYR A 382 10.61 18.24 -2.53
CA TYR A 382 10.92 18.85 -1.22
C TYR A 382 11.86 18.04 -0.33
N LEU A 383 12.07 16.74 -0.61
CA LEU A 383 12.88 15.88 0.26
C LEU A 383 14.32 15.70 -0.19
N SER A 384 14.78 16.34 -1.27
CA SER A 384 16.17 16.19 -1.74
C SER A 384 17.21 16.50 -0.66
N GLY A 385 17.01 17.55 0.15
CA GLY A 385 17.88 17.86 1.29
C GLY A 385 17.78 16.87 2.47
N HIS A 386 16.68 16.10 2.55
CA HIS A 386 16.29 15.30 3.71
C HIS A 386 16.66 13.81 3.59
N VAL A 387 16.87 13.30 2.38
CA VAL A 387 17.24 11.89 2.15
C VAL A 387 18.72 11.73 1.80
N ASN A 388 19.29 10.57 2.11
CA ASN A 388 20.57 10.12 1.58
C ASN A 388 20.37 9.59 0.15
N HIS A 389 20.94 10.29 -0.84
CA HIS A 389 20.71 10.02 -2.26
C HIS A 389 21.25 8.65 -2.68
N ASP A 390 22.31 8.18 -2.02
CA ASP A 390 22.95 6.89 -2.33
C ASP A 390 22.06 5.69 -1.98
N LEU A 391 21.06 5.90 -1.12
CA LEU A 391 20.09 4.87 -0.71
C LEU A 391 18.85 4.82 -1.61
N LEU A 392 18.65 5.79 -2.49
CA LEU A 392 17.62 5.69 -3.51
C LEU A 392 18.11 4.71 -4.60
N PRO A 393 17.31 3.75 -5.08
CA PRO A 393 17.72 2.83 -6.16
C PRO A 393 17.59 3.49 -7.54
N PRO A 394 18.13 2.89 -8.62
CA PRO A 394 17.70 3.23 -9.98
C PRO A 394 16.20 2.92 -10.12
N ILE A 395 15.47 3.77 -10.85
CA ILE A 395 14.02 3.65 -11.00
C ILE A 395 13.68 3.39 -12.48
N VAL A 396 13.04 2.27 -12.75
CA VAL A 396 12.49 1.92 -14.05
C VAL A 396 10.98 2.11 -14.00
N MET A 397 10.42 2.77 -14.99
CA MET A 397 8.99 3.05 -15.10
C MET A 397 8.49 2.69 -16.48
N TYR A 398 7.24 2.25 -16.57
CA TYR A 398 6.50 2.24 -17.82
C TYR A 398 5.09 2.76 -17.59
N HIS A 399 4.50 3.41 -18.59
CA HIS A 399 3.22 4.09 -18.43
C HIS A 399 2.46 4.08 -19.76
N GLY A 400 1.18 3.72 -19.72
CA GLY A 400 0.27 3.85 -20.87
C GLY A 400 0.06 5.31 -21.26
N TYR A 401 0.09 5.60 -22.56
CA TYR A 401 -0.04 6.98 -23.04
C TYR A 401 -1.41 7.62 -22.73
N ASP A 402 -2.49 6.83 -22.70
CA ASP A 402 -3.88 7.31 -22.55
C ASP A 402 -4.44 7.11 -21.13
N ASP A 403 -3.58 6.99 -20.12
CA ASP A 403 -4.02 6.80 -18.75
C ASP A 403 -4.70 8.06 -18.19
N ALA A 404 -6.04 8.06 -18.23
CA ALA A 404 -6.85 9.16 -17.72
C ALA A 404 -6.95 9.20 -16.18
N ASN A 405 -6.53 8.13 -15.49
CA ASN A 405 -6.63 8.03 -14.03
C ASN A 405 -5.35 8.52 -13.36
N CYS A 406 -4.21 8.15 -13.95
CA CYS A 406 -2.88 8.59 -13.58
C CYS A 406 -2.23 9.19 -14.83
N PRO A 407 -2.37 10.50 -15.10
CA PRO A 407 -1.82 11.09 -16.30
C PRO A 407 -0.30 10.87 -16.43
N ILE A 408 0.15 10.39 -17.60
CA ILE A 408 1.58 10.15 -17.86
C ILE A 408 2.44 11.41 -17.65
N ALA A 409 1.88 12.60 -17.88
CA ALA A 409 2.54 13.88 -17.65
C ALA A 409 3.03 14.04 -16.19
N ASP A 410 2.33 13.46 -15.22
CA ASP A 410 2.77 13.48 -13.82
C ASP A 410 3.99 12.56 -13.61
N THR A 411 4.08 11.44 -14.34
CA THR A 411 5.27 10.56 -14.33
C THR A 411 6.46 11.20 -15.05
N GLU A 412 6.24 11.90 -16.17
CA GLU A 412 7.28 12.67 -16.87
C GLU A 412 7.82 13.81 -16.00
N LYS A 413 6.92 14.52 -15.30
CA LYS A 413 7.28 15.55 -14.34
C LYS A 413 8.10 14.95 -13.20
N PHE A 414 7.67 13.83 -12.63
CA PHE A 414 8.43 13.13 -11.59
C PHE A 414 9.84 12.77 -12.05
N LYS A 415 9.99 12.14 -13.22
CA LYS A 415 11.31 11.84 -13.81
C LYS A 415 12.17 13.11 -13.89
N SER A 416 11.60 14.21 -14.37
CA SER A 416 12.29 15.49 -14.50
C SER A 416 12.74 16.05 -13.15
N LEU A 417 11.89 15.95 -12.12
CA LEU A 417 12.24 16.33 -10.75
C LEU A 417 13.37 15.47 -10.18
N LEU A 418 13.34 14.16 -10.44
CA LEU A 418 14.39 13.24 -9.99
C LEU A 418 15.75 13.63 -10.57
N VAL A 419 15.84 13.85 -11.89
CA VAL A 419 17.08 14.28 -12.55
C VAL A 419 17.56 15.64 -12.05
N LYS A 420 16.63 16.59 -11.86
CA LYS A 420 16.95 17.95 -11.40
C LYS A 420 17.42 18.00 -9.94
N ASN A 421 16.70 17.33 -9.04
CA ASN A 421 16.87 17.50 -7.60
C ASN A 421 17.82 16.45 -6.98
N TYR A 422 18.11 15.36 -7.69
CA TYR A 422 19.05 14.31 -7.28
C TYR A 422 20.06 13.98 -8.40
N PRO A 423 20.78 14.98 -8.94
CA PRO A 423 21.62 14.80 -10.13
C PRO A 423 22.83 13.88 -9.91
N SER A 424 23.25 13.66 -8.65
CA SER A 424 24.27 12.67 -8.31
C SER A 424 23.76 11.22 -8.43
N ARG A 425 22.44 11.04 -8.44
CA ARG A 425 21.80 9.73 -8.42
C ARG A 425 21.10 9.37 -9.72
N TYR A 426 20.35 10.32 -10.29
CA TYR A 426 19.47 10.08 -11.42
C TYR A 426 19.98 10.72 -12.70
N VAL A 427 20.25 9.88 -13.68
CA VAL A 427 20.59 10.22 -15.06
C VAL A 427 19.51 9.63 -15.96
N ASP A 428 18.87 10.48 -16.76
CA ASP A 428 17.78 10.08 -17.66
C ASP A 428 18.25 9.04 -18.68
N GLY A 429 17.51 7.93 -18.81
CA GLY A 429 17.82 6.82 -19.70
C GLY A 429 18.84 5.81 -19.14
N ASP A 430 19.50 6.14 -18.04
CA ASP A 430 20.45 5.28 -17.35
C ASP A 430 19.86 4.80 -16.01
N THR A 431 19.90 5.64 -14.97
CA THR A 431 19.44 5.29 -13.62
C THR A 431 18.02 5.73 -13.30
N VAL A 432 17.39 6.53 -14.17
CA VAL A 432 15.94 6.73 -14.17
C VAL A 432 15.42 6.59 -15.59
N VAL A 433 14.46 5.68 -15.79
CA VAL A 433 13.97 5.31 -17.12
C VAL A 433 12.45 5.33 -17.14
N LEU A 434 11.87 5.86 -18.21
CA LEU A 434 10.43 5.84 -18.47
C LEU A 434 10.17 5.30 -19.87
N HIS A 435 9.46 4.18 -19.96
CA HIS A 435 8.90 3.65 -21.20
C HIS A 435 7.46 4.12 -21.36
N THR A 436 7.24 5.04 -22.30
CA THR A 436 5.89 5.39 -22.74
C THR A 436 5.35 4.30 -23.64
N VAL A 437 4.32 3.60 -23.19
CA VAL A 437 3.72 2.48 -23.91
C VAL A 437 2.64 3.00 -24.84
N THR A 438 2.87 2.78 -26.13
CA THR A 438 1.94 3.12 -27.21
C THR A 438 1.67 1.83 -28.00
N HIS A 439 0.40 1.42 -28.08
CA HIS A 439 -0.03 0.31 -28.94
C HIS A 439 -0.94 0.86 -30.06
N SER A 440 -1.32 0.02 -31.03
CA SER A 440 -2.25 0.39 -32.11
C SER A 440 -3.68 0.70 -31.62
N LYS A 441 -3.97 0.43 -30.35
CA LYS A 441 -5.18 0.82 -29.62
C LYS A 441 -4.77 1.66 -28.41
N SER A 442 -5.74 2.41 -27.87
CA SER A 442 -5.54 3.19 -26.65
C SER A 442 -5.00 2.32 -25.50
N VAL A 443 -3.96 2.80 -24.81
CA VAL A 443 -3.31 2.09 -23.70
C VAL A 443 -3.74 2.76 -22.40
N LEU A 444 -4.72 2.14 -21.75
CA LEU A 444 -5.35 2.62 -20.52
C LEU A 444 -4.57 2.18 -19.27
N HIS A 445 -5.04 2.59 -18.10
CA HIS A 445 -4.55 2.12 -16.81
C HIS A 445 -4.66 0.60 -16.63
N GLY A 446 -3.68 -0.05 -15.99
CA GLY A 446 -3.75 -1.49 -15.66
C GLY A 446 -3.73 -2.42 -16.88
N PHE A 447 -2.97 -2.06 -17.92
CA PHE A 447 -2.98 -2.74 -19.21
C PHE A 447 -2.07 -3.98 -19.30
N ASP A 448 -1.23 -4.22 -18.29
CA ASP A 448 -0.10 -5.14 -18.37
C ASP A 448 -0.31 -6.49 -17.67
N TYR A 449 -1.43 -6.68 -16.97
CA TYR A 449 -1.60 -7.82 -16.06
C TYR A 449 -1.37 -9.17 -16.75
N ASP A 450 -1.86 -9.34 -17.98
CA ASP A 450 -1.78 -10.58 -18.77
C ASP A 450 -0.77 -10.51 -19.93
N LEU A 451 0.03 -9.44 -19.99
CA LEU A 451 1.03 -9.30 -21.04
C LEU A 451 2.23 -10.22 -20.80
N GLU A 452 2.63 -10.94 -21.85
CA GLU A 452 3.78 -11.82 -21.83
C GLU A 452 5.07 -11.02 -22.07
N ARG A 453 5.99 -11.05 -21.10
CA ARG A 453 7.28 -10.32 -21.15
C ARG A 453 8.07 -10.54 -22.44
N GLU A 454 8.08 -11.77 -22.97
CA GLU A 454 8.84 -12.09 -24.19
C GLU A 454 8.22 -11.57 -25.48
N ARG A 455 6.92 -11.21 -25.46
CA ARG A 455 6.21 -10.65 -26.61
C ARG A 455 6.18 -9.14 -26.61
N GLU A 456 6.32 -8.53 -25.43
CA GLU A 456 6.25 -7.09 -25.25
C GLU A 456 7.64 -6.46 -25.09
N PRO A 457 8.13 -5.68 -26.08
CA PRO A 457 9.46 -5.10 -26.03
C PRO A 457 9.72 -4.23 -24.79
N PHE A 458 8.72 -3.45 -24.35
CA PHE A 458 8.87 -2.58 -23.19
C PHE A 458 8.99 -3.37 -21.87
N LEU A 459 8.28 -4.50 -21.72
CA LEU A 459 8.41 -5.37 -20.55
C LEU A 459 9.78 -6.04 -20.55
N LYS A 460 10.22 -6.55 -21.70
CA LYS A 460 11.55 -7.15 -21.85
C LYS A 460 12.65 -6.18 -21.47
N GLU A 461 12.58 -4.94 -21.94
CA GLU A 461 13.56 -3.91 -21.58
C GLU A 461 13.47 -3.55 -20.09
N ALA A 462 12.28 -3.30 -19.57
CA ALA A 462 12.09 -2.91 -18.17
C ALA A 462 12.63 -3.97 -17.20
N TYR A 463 12.24 -5.24 -17.36
CA TYR A 463 12.73 -6.34 -16.52
C TYR A 463 14.22 -6.64 -16.77
N GLY A 464 14.73 -6.45 -17.99
CA GLY A 464 16.16 -6.53 -18.27
C GLY A 464 16.97 -5.50 -17.47
N ARG A 465 16.47 -4.27 -17.36
CA ARG A 465 17.08 -3.23 -16.51
C ARG A 465 16.99 -3.55 -15.03
N ILE A 466 15.84 -4.05 -14.57
CA ILE A 466 15.69 -4.50 -13.17
C ILE A 466 16.69 -5.62 -12.86
N GLN A 467 16.83 -6.61 -13.74
CA GLN A 467 17.82 -7.68 -13.57
C GLN A 467 19.25 -7.13 -13.47
N HIS A 468 19.61 -6.20 -14.36
CA HIS A 468 20.93 -5.57 -14.34
C HIS A 468 21.24 -4.89 -12.99
N PHE A 469 20.30 -4.08 -12.50
CA PHE A 469 20.47 -3.33 -11.25
C PHE A 469 20.40 -4.22 -10.00
N TRP A 470 19.53 -5.22 -10.00
CA TRP A 470 19.25 -6.05 -8.83
C TRP A 470 20.17 -7.27 -8.71
N ILE A 471 20.29 -8.07 -9.76
CA ILE A 471 20.98 -9.37 -9.73
C ILE A 471 22.42 -9.25 -10.22
N ASP A 472 22.63 -8.64 -11.38
CA ASP A 472 23.94 -8.69 -12.05
C ASP A 472 24.98 -7.84 -11.31
N ASN A 473 24.64 -6.62 -10.90
CA ASN A 473 25.55 -5.75 -10.14
C ASN A 473 25.79 -6.23 -8.69
N ALA A 474 24.91 -7.09 -8.13
CA ALA A 474 25.15 -7.72 -6.83
C ALA A 474 26.28 -8.79 -6.88
N SER A 475 26.64 -9.25 -8.08
CA SER A 475 27.72 -10.22 -8.29
C SER A 475 29.10 -9.55 -8.45
N SER A 476 29.18 -8.31 -8.92
CA SER A 476 30.45 -7.57 -9.09
C SER A 476 31.07 -7.12 -7.77
N ASP A 477 30.27 -6.80 -6.75
CA ASP A 477 30.79 -6.47 -5.41
C ASP A 477 31.38 -7.68 -4.68
N ARG A 478 30.96 -8.91 -5.03
CA ARG A 478 31.58 -10.14 -4.50
C ARG A 478 32.99 -10.37 -5.06
N LYS A 479 33.28 -9.92 -6.29
CA LYS A 479 34.64 -10.00 -6.86
C LYS A 479 35.59 -8.96 -6.28
N LYS A 480 35.09 -7.81 -5.81
CA LYS A 480 35.94 -6.79 -5.16
C LYS A 480 36.33 -7.13 -3.71
N LYS A 481 35.61 -8.03 -3.02
CA LYS A 481 35.96 -8.49 -1.66
C LYS A 481 36.93 -9.68 -1.61
N LEU A 482 37.35 -10.23 -2.75
CA LEU A 482 38.30 -11.35 -2.85
C LEU A 482 39.73 -10.92 -3.27
N LEU A 483 40.01 -9.62 -3.22
CA LEU A 483 41.34 -9.04 -3.49
C LEU A 483 41.70 -8.06 -2.38
N TRP A 484 42.01 -8.57 -1.18
CA TRP A 484 42.95 -7.99 -0.21
C TRP A 484 43.46 -9.10 0.71
#